data_AF-A0A0Q4G5Y7-F1
#
_entry.id   AF-A0A0Q4G5Y7-F1
#
_cell.length_a   1.000
_cell.length_b   1.000
_cell.length_c   1.000
_cell.angle_alpha   90.00
_cell.angle_beta   90.00
_cell.angle_gamma   90.00
#
_symmetry.space_group_name_H-M   'P 1'
#
loop_
_entity.id
_entity.type
_entity.pdbx_description
1 polymer ?
#
loop_
_entity_poly.entity_id
_entity_poly.type
_entity_poly.pdbx_seq_one_letter_code
_entity_poly.pdbx_strand_id
1 'polypeptide(L)' 'MLNLVSVAIFNLVIGNADAHGKNFSFVLDDLGPRLAPFYDLLSTIHWPALASRMAMRLGSAGTIDEVRIDT' A
#
# COMPACT_ATOMS: atom_id res chain seq x y z
N MET A 1 -5.96 13.13 -9.26
CA MET A 1 -6.96 12.31 -8.52
C MET A 1 -6.23 11.13 -7.93
N LEU A 2 -6.30 10.92 -6.61
CA LEU A 2 -5.65 9.79 -5.95
C LEU A 2 -6.39 8.50 -6.29
N ASN A 3 -5.65 7.46 -6.69
CA ASN A 3 -6.19 6.14 -7.04
C ASN A 3 -5.33 5.02 -6.41
N LEU A 4 -5.67 3.76 -6.68
CA LEU A 4 -4.95 2.60 -6.13
C LEU A 4 -3.47 2.56 -6.52
N VAL A 5 -3.11 3.02 -7.72
CA VAL A 5 -1.69 3.10 -8.14
C VAL A 5 -0.98 4.21 -7.37
N SER A 6 -1.62 5.37 -7.18
CA SER A 6 -1.04 6.47 -6.40
C SER A 6 -0.74 6.06 -4.97
N VAL A 7 -1.66 5.34 -4.31
CA VAL A 7 -1.44 4.89 -2.92
C VAL A 7 -0.48 3.70 -2.82
N ALA A 8 -0.40 2.85 -3.84
CA ALA A 8 0.62 1.79 -3.89
C ALA A 8 2.03 2.39 -3.94
N ILE A 9 2.24 3.39 -4.80
CA ILE A 9 3.50 4.14 -4.87
C ILE A 9 3.76 4.90 -3.57
N PHE A 10 2.74 5.51 -2.98
CA PHE A 10 2.89 6.21 -1.70
C PHE A 10 3.33 5.28 -0.57
N ASN A 11 2.68 4.11 -0.43
CA ASN A 11 3.06 3.09 0.57
C ASN A 11 4.49 2.60 0.36
N LEU A 12 4.94 2.44 -0.90
CA LEU A 12 6.34 2.13 -1.19
C LEU A 12 7.27 3.26 -0.69
N VAL A 13 6.98 4.52 -1.02
CA VAL A 13 7.83 5.67 -0.69
C VAL A 13 7.95 5.88 0.82
N ILE A 14 6.85 5.73 1.58
CA ILE A 14 6.90 5.85 3.04
C ILE A 14 7.39 4.57 3.73
N GLY A 15 7.55 3.47 2.98
CA GLY A 15 7.91 2.17 3.52
C GLY A 15 6.83 1.54 4.41
N ASN A 16 5.58 1.56 3.96
CA ASN A 16 4.48 0.84 4.60
C ASN A 16 4.39 -0.60 4.07
N ALA A 17 5.01 -1.53 4.79
CA ALA A 17 4.93 -2.96 4.48
C ALA A 17 3.59 -3.59 4.90
N ASP A 18 2.75 -2.92 5.70
CA ASP A 18 1.51 -3.49 6.26
C ASP A 18 0.24 -3.06 5.50
N ALA A 19 0.38 -2.47 4.31
CA ALA A 19 -0.75 -2.06 3.47
C ALA A 19 -1.49 -3.29 2.88
N HIS A 20 -2.29 -3.98 3.70
CA HIS A 20 -3.06 -5.17 3.34
C HIS A 20 -4.49 -4.84 2.92
N GLY A 21 -5.24 -5.82 2.41
CA GLY A 21 -6.57 -5.61 1.82
C GLY A 21 -7.59 -4.91 2.73
N LYS A 22 -7.48 -5.05 4.07
CA LYS A 22 -8.37 -4.38 5.03
C LYS A 22 -8.07 -2.88 5.23
N ASN A 23 -6.95 -2.36 4.72
CA ASN A 23 -6.65 -0.91 4.74
C ASN A 23 -7.27 -0.16 3.56
N PHE A 24 -7.95 -0.89 2.67
CA PHE A 24 -8.64 -0.32 1.51
C PHE A 24 -10.13 -0.59 1.64
N SER A 25 -10.92 0.46 1.50
CA SER A 25 -12.37 0.39 1.60
C SER A 25 -13.03 1.08 0.43
N PHE A 26 -14.27 0.69 0.17
CA PHE A 26 -15.16 1.37 -0.75
C PHE A 26 -16.30 2.02 0.03
N VAL A 27 -16.65 3.24 -0.33
CA VAL A 27 -17.96 3.83 -0.01
C VAL A 27 -18.94 3.32 -1.04
N LEU A 28 -20.05 2.74 -0.58
CA LEU A 28 -21.15 2.30 -1.43
C LEU A 28 -22.26 3.33 -1.32
N ASP A 29 -22.61 3.96 -2.43
CA ASP A 29 -23.72 4.90 -2.54
C ASP A 29 -24.55 4.62 -3.82
N ASP A 30 -25.57 5.44 -4.08
CA ASP A 30 -26.47 5.28 -5.23
C ASP A 30 -25.76 5.36 -6.59
N LEU A 31 -24.52 5.87 -6.64
CA LEU A 31 -23.69 5.94 -7.85
C LEU A 31 -22.75 4.73 -8.00
N GLY A 32 -22.73 3.83 -7.02
CA GLY A 32 -21.94 2.61 -7.00
C GLY A 32 -20.71 2.66 -6.08
N PRO A 33 -19.85 1.64 -6.13
CA PRO A 33 -18.66 1.58 -5.27
C PRO A 33 -17.63 2.62 -5.69
N ARG A 34 -17.16 3.40 -4.73
CA ARG A 34 -16.09 4.39 -4.94
C ARG A 34 -15.04 4.24 -3.85
N LEU A 35 -13.76 4.41 -4.20
CA LEU A 35 -12.68 4.32 -3.21
C LEU A 35 -12.95 5.30 -2.06
N ALA A 36 -12.91 4.77 -0.83
CA ALA A 36 -12.87 5.60 0.36
C ALA A 36 -11.52 6.35 0.42
N PRO A 37 -11.44 7.46 1.18
CA PRO A 37 -10.16 8.06 1.52
C PRO A 37 -9.22 7.01 2.13
N PHE A 38 -7.94 7.06 1.75
CA PHE A 38 -6.94 6.12 2.27
C PHE A 38 -6.66 6.40 3.76
N TYR A 39 -6.48 5.33 4.52
CA TYR A 39 -6.22 5.35 5.97
C TYR A 39 -5.14 4.32 6.31
N ASP A 40 -4.69 4.34 7.57
CA ASP A 40 -3.63 3.46 8.05
C ASP A 40 -2.33 3.57 7.24
N LEU A 41 -1.91 4.81 7.06
CA LEU A 41 -0.71 5.19 6.31
C LEU A 41 0.42 5.48 7.30
N LEU A 42 1.36 4.56 7.43
CA LEU A 42 2.48 4.64 8.36
C LEU A 42 3.75 3.98 7.81
N SER A 43 4.92 4.42 8.29
CA SER A 43 6.22 3.92 7.84
C SER A 43 6.67 2.68 8.62
N THR A 44 6.10 1.51 8.37
CA THR A 44 6.39 0.33 9.21
C THR A 44 7.86 -0.14 9.17
N ILE A 45 8.62 0.20 8.11
CA ILE A 45 10.04 -0.15 8.00
C ILE A 45 10.93 0.44 9.10
N HIS A 46 10.50 1.50 9.78
CA HIS A 46 11.31 2.10 10.85
C HIS A 46 11.36 1.24 12.13
N TRP A 47 10.53 0.21 12.22
CA TRP A 47 10.47 -0.69 13.38
C TRP A 47 11.04 -2.06 13.04
N PRO A 48 12.29 -2.38 13.44
CA PRO A 48 12.95 -3.65 13.10
C PRO A 48 12.25 -4.91 13.62
N ALA A 49 11.37 -4.76 14.61
CA ALA A 49 10.57 -5.85 15.16
C ALA A 49 9.34 -6.20 14.30
N LEU A 50 8.95 -5.36 13.35
CA LEU A 50 7.84 -5.61 12.43
C LEU A 50 8.31 -6.36 11.18
N ALA A 51 7.36 -7.00 10.51
CA ALA A 51 7.63 -7.69 9.25
C ALA A 51 8.07 -6.69 8.16
N SER A 52 9.19 -6.96 7.51
CA SER A 52 9.70 -6.18 6.36
C SER A 52 9.12 -6.63 5.02
N ARG A 53 8.44 -7.78 5.00
CA ARG A 53 7.74 -8.29 3.81
C ARG A 53 6.47 -7.46 3.58
N MET A 54 6.34 -6.91 2.38
CA MET A 54 5.16 -6.15 1.99
C MET A 54 3.93 -7.07 1.91
N ALA A 55 2.80 -6.58 2.44
CA ALA A 55 1.51 -7.27 2.40
C ALA A 55 1.03 -7.56 0.97
N MET A 56 1.33 -6.65 0.04
CA MET A 56 1.09 -6.82 -1.40
C MET A 56 2.41 -6.65 -2.16
N ARG A 57 2.68 -7.53 -3.13
CA ARG A 57 3.87 -7.45 -3.98
C ARG A 57 3.73 -6.29 -4.98
N LEU A 58 4.86 -5.69 -5.34
CA LEU A 58 4.98 -4.81 -6.50
C LEU A 58 5.79 -5.55 -7.55
N GLY A 59 5.16 -5.93 -8.66
CA GLY A 59 5.77 -6.81 -9.66
C GLY A 59 6.31 -8.09 -9.02
N SER A 60 7.59 -8.38 -9.23
CA SER A 60 8.27 -9.51 -8.59
C SER A 60 8.73 -9.27 -7.14
N ALA A 61 8.83 -8.01 -6.69
CA ALA A 61 9.35 -7.66 -5.37
C ALA A 61 8.36 -7.94 -4.23
N GLY A 62 8.83 -8.63 -3.20
CA GLY A 62 8.12 -8.91 -1.96
C GLY A 62 8.58 -8.07 -0.76
N THR A 63 9.69 -7.35 -0.88
CA THR A 63 10.20 -6.38 0.10
C THR A 63 10.47 -5.06 -0.59
N ILE A 64 10.59 -3.97 0.17
CA ILE A 64 10.86 -2.63 -0.39
C ILE A 64 12.25 -2.57 -1.03
N ASP A 65 13.24 -3.23 -0.42
CA ASP A 65 14.63 -3.26 -0.91
C ASP A 65 14.79 -4.04 -2.23
N GLU A 66 13.82 -4.87 -2.59
CA GLU A 66 13.81 -5.60 -3.86
C GLU A 66 13.33 -4.75 -5.04
N VAL A 67 12.65 -3.62 -4.78
CA VAL A 67 12.02 -2.82 -5.84
C VAL A 67 13.07 -2.11 -6.69
N ARG A 68 12.96 -2.31 -8.00
CA ARG A 68 13.78 -1.70 -9.05
C ARG A 68 12.89 -1.16 -10.17
N ILE A 69 13.50 -0.41 -11.09
CA ILE A 69 12.81 0.18 -12.25
C ILE A 69 12.21 -0.92 -13.17
N ASP A 70 12.79 -2.11 -13.17
CA ASP A 70 12.45 -3.25 -14.03
C ASP A 70 11.64 -4.35 -13.31
N THR A 71 11.14 -4.08 -12.11
CA THR A 71 10.42 -5.04 -11.25
C THR A 71 9.03 -5.41 -11.76
#